data_AF-A0A2G9QIB6-F1
#
_entry.id   AF-A0A2G9QIB6-F1
#
_cell.length_a   1.000
_cell.length_b   1.000
_cell.length_c   1.000
_cell.angle_alpha   90.00
_cell.angle_beta   90.00
_cell.angle_gamma   90.00
#
_symmetry.space_group_name_H-M   'P 1'
#
loop_
_entity.id
_entity.type
_entity.pdbx_description
1 polymer ?
#
loop_
_entity_poly.entity_id
_entity_poly.type
_entity_poly.pdbx_seq_one_letter_code
_entity_poly.pdbx_strand_id
1 'polypeptide(L)'
;MTAVIIQDYVHPRCRRSPQQSSVTPVLHSHQWGIRYAPAPNDVIWENLAVSGPVWWVRFAGLNLALFILLFFLTTPAVIVSTMDRFNVTRPAENLRNPVITQFLPTLLLWIFSVCLPFIVYYSSFMACHWTR
;
A
#
# COMPACT_ATOMS: atom_id res chain seq x y z
N MET A 1 -8.86 -15.22 37.76
CA MET A 1 -9.52 -14.55 36.61
C MET A 1 -10.16 -15.55 35.66
N THR A 2 -9.43 -16.57 35.20
CA THR A 2 -9.95 -17.62 34.30
C THR A 2 -11.14 -18.41 34.86
N ALA A 3 -11.15 -18.72 36.17
CA ALA A 3 -12.26 -19.44 36.81
C ALA A 3 -13.60 -18.66 36.78
N VAL A 4 -13.55 -17.32 36.90
CA VAL A 4 -14.73 -16.43 36.84
C VAL A 4 -15.28 -16.36 35.42
N ILE A 5 -14.40 -16.27 34.42
CA ILE A 5 -14.77 -16.30 33.00
C ILE A 5 -15.50 -17.61 32.69
N ILE A 6 -14.96 -18.76 33.10
CA ILE A 6 -15.59 -20.06 32.85
C ILE A 6 -17.01 -20.09 33.45
N GLN A 7 -17.16 -19.63 34.70
CA GLN A 7 -18.45 -19.57 35.40
C GLN A 7 -19.49 -18.70 34.67
N ASP A 8 -19.08 -17.57 34.10
CA ASP A 8 -19.92 -16.67 33.32
C ASP A 8 -20.41 -17.29 31.99
N TYR A 9 -19.66 -18.25 31.42
CA TYR A 9 -19.98 -18.92 30.14
C TYR A 9 -20.66 -20.30 30.28
N VAL A 10 -20.84 -20.85 31.50
CA VAL A 10 -21.39 -22.21 31.73
C VAL A 10 -22.80 -22.41 31.17
N HIS A 11 -23.57 -21.34 30.98
CA HIS A 11 -24.96 -21.42 30.53
C HIS A 11 -25.11 -20.91 29.09
N PRO A 12 -24.98 -21.76 28.07
CA PRO A 12 -25.26 -21.38 26.69
C PRO A 12 -26.74 -21.06 26.56
N ARG A 13 -27.09 -19.76 26.55
CA ARG A 13 -28.43 -19.33 26.16
C ARG A 13 -28.52 -19.33 24.65
N CYS A 14 -29.10 -20.39 24.09
CA CYS A 14 -29.52 -20.37 22.69
C CYS A 14 -30.40 -19.14 22.44
N ARG A 15 -30.19 -18.47 21.29
CA ARG A 15 -30.96 -17.31 20.81
C ARG A 15 -30.71 -15.94 21.46
N ARG A 16 -29.75 -15.77 22.37
CA ARG A 16 -29.33 -14.43 22.88
C ARG A 16 -27.90 -14.10 22.49
N SER A 17 -27.61 -12.80 22.35
CA SER A 17 -26.24 -12.31 22.16
C SER A 17 -25.36 -12.78 23.32
N PRO A 18 -24.08 -13.12 23.07
CA PRO A 18 -23.19 -13.64 24.10
C PRO A 18 -23.09 -12.65 25.26
N GLN A 19 -23.24 -13.15 26.49
CA GLN A 19 -23.07 -12.34 27.70
C GLN A 19 -21.62 -11.86 27.75
N GLN A 20 -21.41 -10.57 28.01
CA GLN A 20 -20.08 -10.04 28.32
C GLN A 20 -19.71 -10.54 29.72
N SER A 21 -18.54 -11.18 29.85
CA SER A 21 -18.02 -11.59 31.16
C SER A 21 -17.81 -10.37 32.05
N SER A 22 -17.88 -10.56 33.36
CA SER A 22 -17.62 -9.52 34.37
C SER A 22 -16.25 -8.83 34.22
N VAL A 23 -15.30 -9.50 33.55
CA VAL A 23 -13.93 -9.02 33.29
C VAL A 23 -13.80 -8.29 31.94
N THR A 24 -14.82 -8.36 31.07
CA THR A 24 -14.88 -7.67 29.76
C THR A 24 -14.55 -6.17 29.84
N PRO A 25 -15.06 -5.37 30.80
CA PRO A 25 -14.72 -3.94 30.88
C PRO A 25 -13.26 -3.69 31.29
N VAL A 26 -12.63 -4.63 32.01
CA VAL A 26 -11.22 -4.54 32.42
C VAL A 26 -10.29 -4.95 31.27
N LEU A 27 -10.67 -6.00 30.52
CA LEU A 27 -9.88 -6.50 29.38
C LEU A 27 -10.16 -5.76 28.06
N HIS A 28 -11.15 -4.87 28.02
CA HIS A 28 -11.66 -4.26 26.79
C HIS A 28 -11.91 -5.29 25.67
N SER A 29 -12.48 -6.46 26.02
CA SER A 29 -12.60 -7.60 25.08
C SER A 29 -13.35 -7.27 23.78
N HIS A 30 -14.16 -6.20 23.76
CA HIS A 30 -14.83 -5.69 22.57
C HIS A 30 -13.89 -5.10 21.50
N GLN A 31 -12.64 -4.76 21.85
CA GLN A 31 -11.64 -4.20 20.94
C GLN A 31 -10.75 -5.27 20.29
N TRP A 32 -10.91 -6.53 20.68
CA TRP A 32 -10.02 -7.61 20.24
C TRP A 32 -10.45 -8.12 18.86
N GLY A 33 -9.58 -7.94 17.87
CA GLY A 33 -9.72 -8.54 16.56
C GLY A 33 -9.09 -9.94 16.56
N ILE A 34 -9.91 -10.99 16.53
CA ILE A 34 -9.43 -12.37 16.41
C ILE A 34 -9.49 -12.76 14.94
N ARG A 35 -8.37 -13.26 14.40
CA ARG A 35 -8.28 -13.81 13.04
C ARG A 35 -7.46 -15.10 13.07
N TYR A 36 -7.80 -16.04 12.20
CA TYR A 36 -6.99 -17.25 12.04
C TYR A 36 -5.63 -16.89 11.47
N ALA A 37 -4.57 -17.41 12.11
CA ALA A 37 -3.21 -17.20 11.65
C ALA A 37 -2.97 -18.03 10.37
N PRO A 38 -2.33 -17.45 9.34
CA PRO A 38 -1.87 -18.18 8.17
C PRO A 38 -0.70 -19.11 8.51
N ALA A 39 -0.26 -19.93 7.56
CA ALA A 39 0.87 -20.82 7.75
C ALA A 39 2.13 -20.03 8.16
N PRO A 40 2.99 -20.57 9.05
CA PRO A 40 4.13 -19.83 9.61
C PRO A 40 5.14 -19.35 8.56
N ASN A 41 5.21 -20.01 7.40
CA ASN A 41 6.08 -19.62 6.28
C ASN A 41 5.56 -18.40 5.49
N ASP A 42 4.28 -18.07 5.64
CA ASP A 42 3.64 -16.95 4.93
C ASP A 42 3.56 -15.68 5.80
N VAL A 43 4.00 -15.76 7.05
CA VAL A 43 3.99 -14.65 8.02
C VAL A 43 5.30 -13.88 7.94
N ILE A 44 5.21 -12.58 7.65
CA ILE A 44 6.36 -11.68 7.67
C ILE A 44 6.47 -11.04 9.06
N TRP A 45 7.24 -11.67 9.95
CA TRP A 45 7.36 -11.31 11.36
C TRP A 45 7.81 -9.87 11.61
N GLU A 46 8.64 -9.33 10.73
CA GLU A 46 9.14 -7.96 10.80
C GLU A 46 8.02 -6.92 10.62
N ASN A 47 6.97 -7.28 9.88
CA ASN A 47 5.85 -6.39 9.57
C ASN A 47 4.73 -6.44 10.62
N LEU A 48 4.71 -7.42 11.53
CA LEU A 48 3.66 -7.55 12.55
C LEU A 48 3.68 -6.40 13.57
N ALA A 49 4.83 -5.77 13.78
CA ALA A 49 4.99 -4.67 14.74
C ALA A 49 4.51 -3.31 14.20
N VAL A 50 4.18 -3.21 12.90
CA VAL A 50 3.76 -1.94 12.30
C VAL A 50 2.33 -1.62 12.70
N SER A 51 2.16 -0.52 13.44
CA SER A 51 0.85 -0.02 13.81
C SER A 51 0.01 0.33 12.56
N GLY A 52 -1.26 -0.09 12.55
CA GLY A 52 -2.20 0.11 11.43
C GLY A 52 -2.29 1.52 10.83
N PRO A 53 -2.27 2.64 11.60
CA PRO A 53 -2.34 3.98 11.01
C PRO A 53 -1.07 4.36 10.24
N VAL A 54 0.12 3.96 10.72
CA VAL A 54 1.39 4.21 10.02
C VAL A 54 1.46 3.41 8.72
N TRP A 55 0.94 2.19 8.74
CA TRP A 55 0.77 1.35 7.55
C TRP A 55 -0.09 2.07 6.49
N TRP A 56 -1.23 2.63 6.90
CA TRP A 56 -2.15 3.34 6.00
C TRP A 56 -1.52 4.56 5.35
N VAL A 57 -0.75 5.36 6.09
CA VAL A 57 -0.05 6.54 5.56
C VAL A 57 1.02 6.14 4.54
N ARG A 58 1.81 5.10 4.83
CA ARG A 58 2.82 4.58 3.90
C ARG A 58 2.18 4.06 2.61
N PHE A 59 1.11 3.28 2.75
CA PHE A 59 0.35 2.77 1.61
C PHE A 59 -0.22 3.91 0.75
N ALA A 60 -0.87 4.90 1.38
CA ALA A 60 -1.41 6.05 0.67
C ALA A 60 -0.31 6.86 -0.04
N GLY A 61 0.83 7.09 0.62
CA GLY A 61 1.96 7.82 0.04
C GLY A 61 2.56 7.12 -1.18
N LEU A 62 2.75 5.80 -1.12
CA LEU A 62 3.26 5.01 -2.25
C LEU A 62 2.31 5.01 -3.44
N ASN A 63 1.01 4.80 -3.20
CA ASN A 63 0.00 4.82 -4.27
C ASN A 63 -0.16 6.22 -4.88
N LEU A 64 -0.07 7.28 -4.07
CA LEU A 64 -0.10 8.66 -4.56
C LEU A 64 1.13 8.96 -5.43
N ALA A 65 2.32 8.55 -5.01
CA ALA A 65 3.54 8.72 -5.80
C ALA A 65 3.46 7.95 -7.13
N LEU A 66 2.93 6.73 -7.11
CA LEU A 66 2.67 5.94 -8.32
C LEU A 66 1.69 6.66 -9.26
N PHE A 67 0.59 7.19 -8.72
CA PHE A 67 -0.41 7.94 -9.49
C PHE A 67 0.21 9.17 -10.15
N ILE A 68 1.00 9.95 -9.40
CA ILE A 68 1.72 11.10 -9.92
C ILE A 68 2.67 10.68 -11.05
N LEU A 69 3.50 9.66 -10.83
CA LEU A 69 4.44 9.15 -11.82
C LEU A 69 3.71 8.74 -13.12
N LEU A 70 2.65 7.93 -12.99
CA LEU A 70 1.80 7.50 -14.10
C LEU A 70 1.20 8.68 -14.84
N PHE A 71 0.63 9.65 -14.13
CA PHE A 71 -0.01 10.82 -14.71
C PHE A 71 0.95 11.65 -15.56
N PHE A 72 2.15 11.92 -15.04
CA PHE A 72 3.19 12.66 -15.76
C PHE A 72 3.72 11.90 -16.97
N LEU A 73 3.84 10.58 -16.90
CA LEU A 73 4.47 9.78 -17.94
C LEU A 73 3.54 9.33 -19.07
N THR A 74 2.26 9.13 -18.77
CA THR A 74 1.25 8.70 -19.75
C THR A 74 0.62 9.85 -20.53
N THR A 75 0.83 11.10 -20.09
CA THR A 75 0.26 12.29 -20.74
C THR A 75 1.32 13.02 -21.56
N PRO A 76 1.41 12.78 -22.89
CA PRO A 76 2.43 13.38 -23.74
C PRO A 76 2.44 14.91 -23.72
N ALA A 77 1.29 15.56 -23.54
CA ALA A 77 1.19 17.02 -23.41
C ALA A 77 1.88 17.55 -22.14
N VAL A 78 1.81 16.81 -21.05
CA VAL A 78 2.45 17.18 -19.78
C VAL A 78 3.96 17.06 -19.92
N ILE A 79 4.46 15.97 -20.51
CA ILE A 79 5.90 15.76 -20.78
C ILE A 79 6.49 16.93 -21.57
N VAL A 80 5.84 17.33 -22.67
CA VAL A 80 6.29 18.44 -23.51
C VAL A 80 6.32 19.76 -22.72
N SER A 81 5.28 20.05 -21.94
CA SER A 81 5.21 21.27 -21.12
C SER A 81 6.21 21.31 -19.96
N THR A 82 6.53 20.16 -19.36
CA THR A 82 7.58 20.06 -18.32
C THR A 82 8.98 20.11 -18.92
N MET A 83 9.21 19.47 -20.07
CA MET A 83 10.49 19.51 -20.78
C MET A 83 10.85 20.93 -21.22
N ASP A 84 9.85 21.72 -21.63
CA ASP A 84 9.99 23.14 -21.93
C ASP A 84 10.28 23.99 -20.67
N ARG A 85 9.62 23.66 -19.54
CA ARG A 85 9.76 24.38 -18.26
C ARG A 85 11.05 24.10 -17.50
N PHE A 86 11.72 22.96 -17.73
CA PHE A 86 13.00 22.61 -17.09
C PHE A 86 14.24 23.26 -17.73
N ASN A 87 14.07 24.17 -18.70
CA ASN A 87 15.12 25.04 -19.26
C ASN A 87 16.45 24.33 -19.59
N VAL A 88 16.40 23.06 -20.03
CA VAL A 88 17.49 22.39 -20.77
C VAL A 88 17.30 22.66 -22.26
N THR A 89 16.86 23.87 -22.59
CA THR A 89 16.53 24.34 -23.95
C THR A 89 17.68 25.13 -24.58
N ARG A 90 18.83 25.31 -23.92
CA ARG A 90 20.03 25.84 -24.60
C ARG A 90 20.75 24.81 -25.50
N PRO A 91 20.72 23.49 -25.26
CA PRO A 91 21.20 22.50 -26.23
C PRO A 91 20.09 21.93 -27.14
N ALA A 92 18.81 21.99 -26.73
CA ALA A 92 17.71 21.34 -27.45
C ALA A 92 17.29 22.07 -28.74
N GLU A 93 17.56 23.37 -28.85
CA GLU A 93 17.31 24.13 -30.09
C GLU A 93 18.21 23.65 -31.25
N ASN A 94 19.40 23.11 -30.93
CA ASN A 94 20.31 22.49 -31.89
C ASN A 94 20.04 20.99 -32.15
N LEU A 95 19.16 20.36 -31.37
CA LEU A 95 18.84 18.92 -31.41
C LEU A 95 17.36 18.67 -31.72
N ARG A 96 16.69 19.64 -32.35
CA ARG A 96 15.31 19.52 -32.87
C ARG A 96 15.29 18.63 -34.12
N ASN A 97 15.73 17.39 -33.96
CA ASN A 97 15.64 16.37 -34.97
C ASN A 97 14.27 15.71 -34.81
N PRO A 98 13.39 15.72 -35.85
CA PRO A 98 12.03 15.19 -35.76
C PRO A 98 11.96 13.75 -35.23
N VAL A 99 13.04 12.98 -35.41
CA VAL A 99 13.21 11.64 -34.86
C VAL A 99 13.11 11.62 -33.33
N ILE A 100 13.77 12.55 -32.62
CA ILE A 100 13.82 12.53 -31.14
C ILE A 100 12.45 12.90 -30.57
N THR A 101 11.80 13.93 -31.11
CA THR A 101 10.48 14.39 -30.63
C THR A 101 9.37 13.34 -30.85
N GLN A 102 9.53 12.47 -31.85
CA GLN A 102 8.53 11.47 -32.21
C GLN A 102 8.80 10.09 -31.57
N PHE A 103 10.06 9.74 -31.32
CA PHE A 103 10.45 8.47 -30.68
C PHE A 103 10.51 8.53 -29.14
N LEU A 104 10.85 9.68 -28.56
CA LEU A 104 11.00 9.83 -27.11
C LEU A 104 9.74 9.40 -26.33
N PRO A 105 8.50 9.80 -26.72
CA PRO A 105 7.29 9.36 -26.02
C PRO A 105 7.14 7.83 -26.00
N THR A 106 7.39 7.17 -27.12
CA THR A 106 7.27 5.72 -27.24
C THR A 106 8.33 4.97 -26.44
N LEU A 107 9.58 5.46 -26.47
CA LEU A 107 10.68 4.88 -25.69
C LEU A 107 10.46 5.06 -24.17
N LEU A 108 9.95 6.22 -23.76
CA LEU A 108 9.60 6.51 -22.36
C LEU A 108 8.52 5.56 -21.84
N LEU A 109 7.47 5.31 -22.64
CA LEU A 109 6.42 4.35 -22.32
C LEU A 109 6.95 2.91 -22.28
N TRP A 110 7.90 2.56 -23.14
CA TRP A 110 8.51 1.23 -23.15
C TRP A 110 9.33 0.98 -21.88
N ILE A 111 10.20 1.93 -21.50
CA ILE A 111 10.95 1.88 -20.24
C ILE A 111 9.99 1.80 -19.06
N PHE A 112 8.92 2.58 -19.08
CA PHE A 112 7.90 2.54 -18.03
C PHE A 112 7.25 1.19 -17.88
N SER A 113 6.84 0.57 -19.00
CA SER A 113 6.20 -0.74 -18.97
C SER A 113 7.12 -1.81 -18.39
N VAL A 114 8.44 -1.72 -18.62
CA VAL A 114 9.42 -2.61 -18.02
C VAL A 114 9.64 -2.30 -16.53
N CYS A 115 9.66 -1.03 -16.14
CA CYS A 115 9.87 -0.61 -14.75
C CYS A 115 8.64 -0.81 -13.84
N LEU A 116 7.42 -0.74 -14.39
CA LEU A 116 6.17 -0.86 -13.65
C LEU A 116 6.10 -2.11 -12.74
N PRO A 117 6.38 -3.34 -13.23
CA PRO A 117 6.35 -4.53 -12.36
C PRO A 117 7.33 -4.44 -11.19
N PHE A 118 8.50 -3.83 -11.38
CA PHE A 118 9.44 -3.61 -10.28
C PHE A 118 8.90 -2.59 -9.27
N ILE A 119 8.32 -1.48 -9.74
CA ILE A 119 7.75 -0.46 -8.87
C ILE A 119 6.58 -1.03 -8.06
N VAL A 120 5.70 -1.80 -8.70
CA VAL A 120 4.58 -2.48 -8.01
C VAL A 120 5.09 -3.50 -7.01
N TYR A 121 6.10 -4.30 -7.37
CA TYR A 121 6.72 -5.26 -6.45
C TYR A 121 7.31 -4.57 -5.21
N TYR A 122 8.12 -3.54 -5.41
CA TYR A 122 8.71 -2.78 -4.30
C TYR A 122 7.65 -2.02 -3.49
N SER A 123 6.60 -1.52 -4.14
CA SER A 123 5.47 -0.88 -3.45
C SER A 123 4.72 -1.87 -2.56
N SER A 124 4.45 -3.09 -3.05
CA SER A 124 3.81 -4.15 -2.24
C SER A 124 4.69 -4.63 -1.10
N PHE A 125 6.01 -4.70 -1.30
CA PHE A 125 6.96 -5.01 -0.24
C PHE A 125 6.98 -3.91 0.84
N MET A 126 7.06 -2.64 0.43
CA MET A 126 7.05 -1.47 1.32
C MET A 126 5.69 -1.22 1.96
N ALA A 127 4.62 -1.72 1.35
CA ALA A 127 3.31 -1.78 1.97
C ALA A 127 3.31 -2.72 3.19
N CYS A 128 4.37 -3.48 3.48
CA CYS A 128 4.51 -4.24 4.72
C CYS A 128 3.25 -5.04 5.08
N HIS A 129 2.67 -5.75 4.11
CA HIS A 129 1.66 -6.75 4.44
C HIS A 129 2.30 -7.79 5.36
N TRP A 130 1.56 -8.21 6.38
CA TRP A 130 1.98 -9.29 7.28
C TRP A 130 1.89 -10.68 6.63
N THR A 131 1.28 -10.77 5.44
CA THR A 131 1.18 -11.96 4.58
C THR A 131 1.87 -11.72 3.24
N ARG A 132 2.48 -12.76 2.70
CA ARG A 132 3.12 -12.77 1.38
C ARG A 132 2.14 -12.62 0.21
#